data_AF-B3MQM5-F1
#
_entry.id   AF-B3MQM5-F1
#
_cell.length_a   1.000
_cell.length_b   1.000
_cell.length_c   1.000
_cell.angle_alpha   90.00
_cell.angle_beta   90.00
_cell.angle_gamma   90.00
#
_symmetry.space_group_name_H-M   'P 1'
#
loop_
_entity.id
_entity.type
_entity.pdbx_description
1 polymer ?
#
loop_
_entity_poly.entity_id
_entity_poly.type
_entity_poly.pdbx_seq_one_letter_code
_entity_poly.pdbx_strand_id
1 'polypeptide(L)' 'MSAYKLETAPFDPRFPNQNVTRYCYQSYIDFHRCQKKRGEDFAPCNYFQKVYKSMCPNAWVEKWDEQRDNGTFPGRI' A
#
# COMPACT_ATOMS: atom_id res chain seq x y z
N MET A 1 -20.80 1.04 -22.98
CA MET A 1 -20.49 0.07 -21.92
C MET A 1 -19.10 0.39 -21.41
N SER A 2 -18.96 0.88 -20.18
CA SER A 2 -17.62 1.11 -19.60
C SER A 2 -16.92 -0.24 -19.50
N ALA A 3 -15.82 -0.40 -20.23
CA ALA A 3 -15.02 -1.62 -20.21
C ALA A 3 -14.27 -1.71 -18.88
N TYR A 4 -14.78 -2.49 -17.93
CA TYR A 4 -14.09 -2.75 -16.68
C TYR A 4 -12.89 -3.66 -16.95
N LYS A 5 -11.68 -3.18 -16.66
CA LYS A 5 -10.46 -3.99 -16.76
C LYS A 5 -10.27 -4.76 -15.44
N LEU A 6 -10.42 -6.09 -15.47
CA LEU A 6 -10.19 -6.94 -14.30
C LEU A 6 -8.69 -7.04 -14.03
N GLU A 7 -8.22 -6.35 -13.00
CA GLU A 7 -6.82 -6.34 -12.58
C GLU A 7 -6.67 -6.32 -11.07
N THR A 8 -5.53 -6.81 -10.57
CA THR A 8 -5.15 -6.79 -9.16
C THR A 8 -3.66 -6.48 -9.01
N ALA A 9 -3.11 -6.58 -7.80
CA ALA A 9 -1.68 -6.45 -7.55
C ALA A 9 -0.87 -7.47 -8.37
N PRO A 10 0.18 -7.05 -9.09
CA PRO A 10 1.04 -7.97 -9.83
C PRO A 10 1.93 -8.79 -8.88
N PHE A 11 2.49 -9.87 -9.40
CA PHE A 11 3.56 -10.62 -8.73
C PHE A 11 4.80 -9.74 -8.57
N ASP A 12 5.34 -9.67 -7.34
CA ASP A 12 6.58 -8.97 -7.04
C ASP A 12 7.69 -10.00 -6.73
N PRO A 13 8.74 -10.11 -7.57
CA PRO A 13 9.84 -11.05 -7.36
C PRO A 13 10.58 -10.89 -6.01
N ARG A 14 10.44 -9.75 -5.33
CA ARG A 14 11.00 -9.52 -3.98
C ARG A 14 10.29 -10.33 -2.91
N PHE A 15 9.05 -10.77 -3.17
CA PHE A 15 8.21 -11.53 -2.25
C PHE A 15 7.69 -12.83 -2.91
N PRO A 16 8.58 -13.79 -3.26
CA PRO A 16 8.20 -14.96 -4.06
C PRO A 16 7.51 -16.08 -3.26
N ASN A 17 7.56 -16.01 -1.93
CA ASN A 17 7.06 -17.06 -1.04
C ASN A 17 5.59 -16.84 -0.68
N GLN A 18 4.93 -17.90 -0.18
CA GLN A 18 3.52 -17.85 0.24
C GLN A 18 3.23 -16.81 1.34
N ASN A 19 4.19 -16.53 2.23
CA ASN A 19 4.03 -15.48 3.25
C ASN A 19 4.23 -14.08 2.65
N VAL A 20 3.11 -13.46 2.26
CA VAL A 20 3.07 -12.14 1.61
C VAL A 20 2.83 -10.97 2.57
N THR A 21 2.92 -11.20 3.89
CA THR A 21 2.71 -10.16 4.92
C THR A 21 3.60 -8.94 4.68
N ARG A 22 4.87 -9.17 4.32
CA ARG A 22 5.83 -8.09 4.01
C ARG A 22 5.49 -7.33 2.74
N TYR A 23 4.87 -7.98 1.75
CA TYR A 23 4.47 -7.31 0.51
C TYR A 23 3.38 -6.26 0.77
N CYS A 24 2.37 -6.64 1.54
CA CYS A 24 1.33 -5.72 2.02
C CYS A 24 1.95 -4.55 2.82
N TYR A 25 2.72 -4.85 3.87
CA TYR A 25 3.28 -3.84 4.76
C TYR A 25 4.23 -2.86 4.04
N GLN A 26 5.11 -3.39 3.17
CA GLN A 26 6.03 -2.57 2.39
C GLN A 26 5.28 -1.64 1.43
N SER A 27 4.24 -2.13 0.77
CA SER A 27 3.44 -1.33 -0.18
C SER A 27 2.68 -0.20 0.52
N TYR A 28 2.16 -0.45 1.73
CA TYR A 28 1.52 0.58 2.56
C TYR A 28 2.51 1.69 2.92
N ILE A 29 3.70 1.33 3.40
CA ILE A 29 4.75 2.30 3.74
C ILE A 29 5.22 3.08 2.50
N ASP A 30 5.43 2.39 1.37
CA ASP A 30 5.93 3.03 0.16
C ASP A 30 4.94 4.04 -0.42
N PHE A 31 3.63 3.79 -0.30
CA PHE A 31 2.61 4.77 -0.65
C PHE A 31 2.77 6.06 0.15
N HIS A 32 2.84 5.98 1.47
CA HIS A 32 2.95 7.17 2.32
C HIS A 32 4.32 7.86 2.22
N ARG A 33 5.41 7.11 2.03
CA ARG A 33 6.73 7.69 1.72
C ARG A 33 6.70 8.45 0.38
N CYS A 34 6.02 7.89 -0.61
CA CYS A 34 5.88 8.48 -1.93
C CYS A 34 5.11 9.80 -1.83
N GLN A 35 3.96 9.82 -1.16
CA GLN A 35 3.18 11.05 -0.92
C GLN A 35 4.00 12.10 -0.15
N LYS A 36 4.72 11.72 0.91
CA LYS A 36 5.54 12.65 1.69
C LYS A 36 6.69 13.28 0.87
N LYS A 37 7.29 12.53 -0.06
CA LYS A 37 8.43 13.01 -0.86
C LYS A 37 8.03 13.75 -2.14
N ARG A 38 6.93 13.36 -2.78
CA ARG A 38 6.54 13.81 -4.11
C ARG A 38 5.27 14.68 -4.13
N GLY A 39 4.52 14.70 -3.03
CA GLY A 39 3.21 15.34 -2.94
C GLY A 39 2.06 14.38 -3.24
N GLU A 40 0.84 14.82 -2.94
CA GLU A 40 -0.38 14.00 -3.05
C GLU A 40 -0.79 13.71 -4.51
N ASP A 41 -0.46 14.61 -5.44
CA ASP A 41 -0.84 14.51 -6.86
C ASP A 41 0.11 13.66 -7.72
N PHE A 42 1.13 13.03 -7.12
CA PHE A 42 2.08 12.23 -7.88
C PHE A 42 1.44 10.90 -8.29
N ALA A 43 0.91 10.86 -9.51
CA ALA A 43 0.19 9.71 -10.08
C ALA A 43 0.90 8.35 -9.90
N PRO A 44 2.26 8.23 -9.95
CA PRO A 44 2.92 6.96 -9.69
C PRO A 44 2.76 6.42 -8.26
N CYS A 45 2.46 7.25 -7.26
CA CYS A 45 2.16 6.76 -5.91
C CYS A 45 0.89 5.89 -5.90
N ASN A 46 -0.05 6.12 -6.82
CA ASN A 46 -1.30 5.35 -6.91
C ASN A 46 -1.06 3.87 -7.20
N TYR A 47 0.11 3.51 -7.76
CA TYR A 47 0.52 2.12 -7.89
C TYR A 47 0.56 1.43 -6.53
N PHE A 48 1.27 2.00 -5.56
CA PHE A 48 1.38 1.44 -4.21
C PHE A 48 0.03 1.41 -3.51
N GLN A 49 -0.81 2.43 -3.77
CA GLN A 49 -2.17 2.47 -3.26
C GLN A 49 -3.03 1.29 -3.73
N LYS A 50 -3.00 1.00 -5.03
CA LYS A 50 -3.67 -0.16 -5.61
C LYS A 50 -3.17 -1.45 -4.97
N VAL A 51 -1.85 -1.60 -4.83
CA VAL A 51 -1.24 -2.83 -4.31
C VAL A 51 -1.61 -3.08 -2.86
N TYR A 52 -1.44 -2.12 -1.94
CA TYR A 52 -1.74 -2.39 -0.52
C TYR A 52 -3.25 -2.58 -0.30
N LYS A 53 -4.12 -1.87 -1.02
CA LYS A 53 -5.58 -2.08 -0.94
C LYS A 53 -6.02 -3.46 -1.44
N SER A 54 -5.30 -4.05 -2.40
CA SER A 54 -5.59 -5.40 -2.88
C SER A 54 -5.01 -6.50 -1.99
N MET A 55 -3.87 -6.26 -1.33
CA MET A 55 -3.12 -7.29 -0.60
C MET A 55 -3.36 -7.29 0.91
N CYS A 56 -3.64 -6.13 1.50
CA CYS A 56 -3.76 -5.99 2.95
C CYS A 56 -5.19 -6.25 3.43
N PRO A 57 -5.37 -6.92 4.58
CA PRO A 57 -6.66 -6.94 5.27
C PRO A 57 -7.08 -5.52 5.67
N ASN A 58 -8.35 -5.16 5.45
CA ASN A 58 -8.85 -3.81 5.80
C ASN A 58 -8.61 -3.45 7.27
N ALA A 59 -8.83 -4.40 8.19
CA ALA A 59 -8.60 -4.19 9.61
C ALA A 59 -7.14 -3.82 9.96
N TRP A 60 -6.16 -4.23 9.15
CA TRP A 60 -4.77 -3.82 9.35
C TRP A 60 -4.54 -2.40 8.86
N VAL A 61 -5.09 -2.06 7.70
CA VAL A 61 -5.00 -0.72 7.10
C VAL A 61 -5.63 0.32 8.03
N GLU A 62 -6.86 0.07 8.50
CA GLU A 62 -7.57 0.95 9.43
C GLU A 62 -6.75 1.18 10.71
N LYS A 63 -6.22 0.10 11.31
CA LYS A 63 -5.38 0.20 12.50
C LYS A 63 -4.09 0.99 12.25
N TRP A 64 -3.44 0.82 11.09
CA TRP A 64 -2.23 1.57 10.76
C TRP A 64 -2.52 3.04 10.48
N ASP A 65 -3.66 3.34 9.85
CA ASP A 65 -4.13 4.71 9.64
C ASP A 65 -4.39 5.41 10.98
N GLU A 66 -5.12 4.77 11.91
CA GLU A 66 -5.31 5.28 13.28
C GLU A 66 -3.97 5.50 14.00
N GLN A 67 -3.03 4.56 13.89
CA GLN A 67 -1.70 4.70 14.50
C GLN A 67 -0.92 5.88 13.92
N ARG A 68 -1.05 6.14 12.62
CA ARG A 68 -0.37 7.27 11.96
C ARG A 68 -0.98 8.60 12.37
N ASP A 69 -2.30 8.69 12.42
CA ASP A 69 -3.01 9.90 12.86
C ASP A 69 -2.68 10.23 14.33
N ASN A 70 -2.53 9.20 15.16
CA ASN A 70 -2.09 9.34 16.55
C ASN A 70 -0.56 9.51 16.72
N GLY A 71 0.24 9.45 15.65
CA GLY A 71 1.70 9.54 15.73
C GLY A 71 2.40 8.36 16.42
N THR A 72 1.71 7.23 16.59
CA THR A 72 2.22 6.02 17.27
C THR A 72 2.63 4.90 16.30
N PHE A 73 2.54 5.14 14.99
CA PHE A 73 2.92 4.15 13.98
C PHE A 73 4.43 3.82 14.04
N PRO A 74 4.82 2.54 14.19
CA PRO A 74 6.21 2.15 14.36
C PRO A 74 7.04 2.18 13.08
N GLY A 75 6.40 2.23 11.91
CA GLY A 75 7.09 2.25 10.62
C GLY A 75 7.62 3.63 10.24
N ARG A 76 8.79 3.66 9.59
CA ARG A 76 9.41 4.92 9.14
C ARG A 76 8.79 5.39 7.82
N ILE A 77 7.98 6.45 7.87
CA ILE A 77 7.31 7.10 6.73
C ILE A 77 7.97 8.44 6.40
#